data_AF-A0A031FX55-F1
#
_entry.id   AF-A0A031FX55-F1
#
_cell.length_a   1.000
_cell.length_b   1.000
_cell.length_c   1.000
_cell.angle_alpha   90.00
_cell.angle_beta   90.00
_cell.angle_gamma   90.00
#
_symmetry.space_group_name_H-M   'P 1'
#
loop_
_entity.id
_entity.type
_entity.pdbx_description
1 polymer ?
#
loop_
_entity_poly.entity_id
_entity_poly.type
_entity_poly.pdbx_seq_one_letter_code
_entity_poly.pdbx_strand_id
1 'polypeptide(L)' 'MRGLGLGTAVKAASILSLVREGVDVFRTGGAEKNRVILRSDQHLGYRVDEEWLTFSPPSGV' A
#
# COMPACT_ATOMS: atom_id res chain seq x y z
N MET A 1 0.64 16.38 -12.14
CA MET A 1 -0.54 16.71 -11.31
C MET A 1 -0.42 16.00 -9.96
N ARG A 2 -0.55 16.71 -8.83
CA ARG A 2 -0.51 16.14 -7.46
C ARG A 2 -1.65 16.76 -6.64
N GLY A 3 -2.08 16.11 -5.56
CA GLY A 3 -3.10 16.65 -4.64
C GLY A 3 -4.57 16.46 -5.09
N LEU A 4 -4.82 15.88 -6.27
CA LEU A 4 -6.18 15.67 -6.82
C LEU A 4 -6.79 14.30 -6.44
N GLY A 5 -6.19 13.57 -5.50
CA GLY A 5 -6.66 12.22 -5.14
C GLY A 5 -6.47 11.14 -6.22
N LEU A 6 -5.77 11.44 -7.32
CA LEU A 6 -5.64 10.52 -8.46
C LEU A 6 -5.09 9.13 -8.07
N GLY A 7 -4.10 9.08 -7.18
CA GLY A 7 -3.55 7.80 -6.70
C GLY A 7 -4.59 6.94 -5.97
N THR A 8 -5.42 7.57 -5.14
CA THR A 8 -6.52 6.89 -4.42
C THR A 8 -7.60 6.43 -5.40
N ALA A 9 -7.98 7.27 -6.37
CA ALA A 9 -8.96 6.90 -7.40
C ALA A 9 -8.50 5.71 -8.25
N VAL A 10 -7.23 5.70 -8.68
CA VAL A 10 -6.65 4.58 -9.43
C VAL A 10 -6.64 3.31 -8.58
N LYS A 11 -6.20 3.41 -7.31
CA LYS A 11 -6.17 2.24 -6.42
C LYS A 11 -7.58 1.68 -6.17
N ALA A 12 -8.59 2.54 -5.97
CA ALA A 12 -9.98 2.12 -5.84
C ALA A 12 -10.49 1.41 -7.11
N ALA A 13 -10.18 1.94 -8.29
CA ALA A 13 -10.53 1.28 -9.56
C ALA A 13 -9.90 -0.11 -9.69
N SER A 14 -8.63 -0.28 -9.27
CA SER A 14 -7.97 -1.58 -9.24
C SER A 14 -8.68 -2.56 -8.28
N ILE A 15 -9.04 -2.13 -7.08
CA ILE A 15 -9.78 -2.97 -6.11
C ILE A 15 -11.11 -3.44 -6.71
N LEU A 16 -11.87 -2.52 -7.32
CA LEU A 16 -13.14 -2.86 -7.96
C LEU A 16 -13.00 -3.86 -9.10
N SER A 17 -11.89 -3.81 -9.86
CA SER A 17 -11.59 -4.83 -10.88
C SER A 17 -11.35 -6.20 -10.24
N LEU A 18 -10.49 -6.25 -9.23
CA LEU A 18 -10.16 -7.50 -8.52
C LEU A 18 -11.41 -8.15 -7.92
N VAL A 19 -12.29 -7.36 -7.30
CA VAL A 19 -13.57 -7.85 -6.77
C VAL A 19 -14.46 -8.42 -7.88
N ARG A 20 -14.54 -7.77 -9.05
CA ARG A 20 -15.31 -8.28 -10.19
C ARG A 20 -14.73 -9.58 -10.76
N GLU A 21 -13.44 -9.79 -10.62
CA GLU A 21 -12.73 -11.01 -11.02
C GLU A 21 -12.82 -12.13 -9.96
N GLY A 22 -13.50 -11.89 -8.83
CA GLY A 22 -13.69 -12.87 -7.76
C GLY A 22 -12.50 -12.99 -6.80
N VAL A 23 -11.64 -11.96 -6.72
CA VAL A 23 -10.55 -11.93 -5.75
C VAL A 23 -11.07 -11.49 -4.38
N ASP A 24 -11.02 -12.39 -3.41
CA ASP A 24 -11.49 -12.13 -2.04
C ASP A 24 -10.43 -11.49 -1.13
N VAL A 25 -9.15 -11.77 -1.39
CA VAL A 25 -8.03 -11.29 -0.57
C VAL A 25 -6.94 -10.73 -1.47
N PHE A 26 -6.55 -9.50 -1.21
CA PHE A 26 -5.46 -8.85 -1.91
C PHE A 26 -4.69 -7.96 -0.90
N ARG A 27 -3.37 -7.86 -1.04
CA ARG A 27 -2.48 -7.14 -0.11
C ARG A 27 -1.58 -6.17 -0.87
N THR A 28 -1.00 -5.22 -0.15
CA THR A 28 -0.08 -4.21 -0.70
C THR A 28 1.00 -3.96 0.34
N GLY A 29 2.20 -3.58 -0.13
CA GLY A 29 3.31 -3.24 0.75
C GLY A 29 4.00 -1.97 0.29
N GLY A 30 4.76 -1.38 1.19
CA GLY A 30 5.47 -0.14 0.91
C GLY A 30 6.38 0.25 2.06
N ALA A 31 7.25 1.22 1.80
CA ALA A 31 8.10 1.77 2.85
C ALA A 31 7.26 2.52 3.88
N GLU A 32 7.49 2.25 5.16
CA GLU A 32 6.83 2.93 6.30
C GLU A 32 6.91 4.47 6.20
N LYS A 33 8.07 4.99 5.73
CA LYS A 33 8.28 6.43 5.53
C LYS A 33 7.40 7.05 4.45
N ASN A 34 6.74 6.26 3.60
CA ASN A 34 5.86 6.76 2.56
C ASN A 34 4.47 7.08 3.12
N ARG A 35 4.36 8.20 3.86
CA ARG A 35 3.10 8.61 4.50
C ARG A 35 1.94 8.84 3.52
N VAL A 36 2.25 9.17 2.26
CA VAL A 36 1.23 9.44 1.24
C VAL A 36 0.52 8.15 0.84
N ILE A 37 1.25 7.05 0.62
CA ILE A 37 0.63 5.76 0.28
C ILE A 37 -0.14 5.21 1.48
N LEU A 38 0.43 5.29 2.69
CA LEU A 38 -0.24 4.82 3.92
C LEU A 38 -1.58 5.52 4.14
N ARG A 39 -1.65 6.85 3.93
CA ARG A 39 -2.92 7.58 4.01
C ARG A 39 -3.90 7.10 2.93
N SER A 40 -3.45 6.92 1.69
CA SER A 40 -4.33 6.43 0.61
C SER A 40 -4.90 5.04 0.94
N ASP A 41 -4.09 4.19 1.55
CA ASP A 41 -4.44 2.82 1.89
C ASP A 41 -5.45 2.80 3.04
N GLN A 42 -5.23 3.62 4.07
CA GLN A 42 -6.20 3.76 5.17
C GLN A 42 -7.57 4.25 4.68
N HIS A 43 -7.63 5.19 3.72
CA HIS A 43 -8.90 5.65 3.14
C HIS A 43 -9.65 4.56 2.37
N LEU A 44 -8.95 3.54 1.88
CA LEU A 44 -9.52 2.42 1.14
C LEU A 44 -9.74 1.18 2.03
N GLY A 45 -9.54 1.31 3.34
CA GLY A 45 -9.85 0.26 4.32
C GLY A 45 -8.73 -0.77 4.54
N TYR A 46 -7.54 -0.55 3.98
CA TYR A 46 -6.39 -1.41 4.29
C TYR A 46 -6.00 -1.25 5.76
N ARG A 47 -5.49 -2.34 6.33
CA ARG A 47 -4.91 -2.38 7.68
C ARG A 47 -3.47 -2.87 7.55
N VAL A 48 -2.60 -2.37 8.42
CA VAL A 48 -1.27 -2.93 8.57
C VAL A 48 -1.43 -4.24 9.35
N ASP A 49 -1.02 -5.34 8.71
CA ASP A 49 -1.07 -6.69 9.26
C ASP A 49 0.33 -7.28 9.46
N GLU A 50 1.37 -6.76 8.79
CA GLU A 50 2.77 -7.13 8.97
C GLU A 50 3.73 -5.94 8.75
N GLU A 51 4.93 -6.04 9.32
CA GLU A 51 6.05 -5.09 9.11
C GLU A 51 7.23 -5.82 8.46
N TRP A 52 7.91 -5.16 7.52
CA TRP A 52 9.08 -5.70 6.83
C TRP A 52 10.37 -5.03 7.28
N LEU A 53 11.33 -5.85 7.73
CA LEU A 53 12.65 -5.39 8.13
C LEU A 53 13.65 -5.56 6.99
N THR A 54 14.48 -4.54 6.77
CA THR A 54 15.64 -4.63 5.88
C THR A 54 16.88 -4.80 6.74
N PHE A 55 17.54 -5.95 6.63
CA PHE A 55 18.78 -6.24 7.34
C PHE A 55 19.99 -5.79 6.52
N SER A 56 21.03 -5.33 7.20
CA SER A 56 22.34 -5.06 6.61
C SER A 56 23.40 -5.91 7.32
N PRO A 57 24.48 -6.29 6.62
CA PRO A 57 25.58 -7.00 7.27
C PRO A 57 26.18 -6.14 8.39
N PRO A 58 26.84 -6.75 9.39
CA PRO A 58 27.56 -5.99 10.42
C PRO A 58 28.55 -5.03 9.76
N SER A 59 28.55 -3.77 10.18
CA SER A 59 29.65 -2.86 9.85
C SER A 59 30.88 -3.37 10.58
N GLY A 60 31.82 -3.99 9.86
CA GLY A 60 33.02 -4.58 10.44
C GLY A 60 33.76 -3.58 11.32
N VAL A 61 34.16 -4.02 12.51
CA VAL A 61 35.16 -3.37 13.37
C VAL A 61 36.52 -3.96 13.03
#